data_AF-A0A7R9E686-F1
#
_entry.id   AF-A0A7R9E686-F1
#
_cell.length_a   1.000
_cell.length_b   1.000
_cell.length_c   1.000
_cell.angle_alpha   90.00
_cell.angle_beta   90.00
_cell.angle_gamma   90.00
#
_symmetry.space_group_name_H-M   'P 1'
#
loop_
_entity.id
_entity.type
_entity.pdbx_description
1 polymer ?
#
loop_
_entity_poly.entity_id
_entity_poly.type
_entity_poly.pdbx_seq_one_letter_code
_entity_poly.pdbx_strand_id
1 'polypeptide(L)'
;MQLSSEHQGSTALLGIRSSHITRGFISPGDSALASFRNPGNHESQTMNQMYGFEGEVKSKYTAQMSELFTEVYNWLPLAHCLNSRVLVMHGGLFSRDDVTLDEIRKIDRNRQPPEDGVMCELLWSDPQEQPGRAPSKRGVGVQFGPDVTEKFVELNKLDYIIRSHEITWAKQNCLPSAVPLFFKRNRSFAASKPVPREDPVIMKLDSPEFKSIFTPELTKLATIFKEYGYEIRIAGGAVRDLLLKQKPKDLDFATTATPEQMKEMFSAEEIRMINVNGEKHGTVTPRINDSVNFEVTTLRIDVRTDGRHAEVEFTTDWKLDANRRDLTINSMFLEVKQNAGIGSREGNIGWHPNCINDPFKKQIASNGMPENIKLKPAHDVRKRFYGRIAQDPDKHEEKTLQSIQDNADGLKRISGERIWTELQQILEGNFACELVKTMLSLDLGPPIGVDVFTGLPENPNLVEFDKVWQRVKHLKYHSMTLLSALFRNQEEVMTFHSRVKLSAYERDLGLFILANREDKPSIKPLRPYQMLVLTTKVKVSDTRKWVEEVFKYRGNAELLQQFMEWEIPKFPVSGHMLKENGVPGGKRIGLVLNKLKEHWADSDFTASSEDLLKQIPTILSELDIPITR
;
A
#
# COMPACT_ATOMS: atom_id res chain seq x y z
N MET A 1 22.40 -32.77 44.50
CA MET A 1 22.78 -31.66 45.39
C MET A 1 23.22 -30.51 44.50
N GLN A 2 22.50 -29.39 44.56
CA GLN A 2 22.89 -28.01 44.20
C GLN A 2 23.37 -27.62 42.78
N LEU A 3 22.53 -26.73 42.21
CA LEU A 3 22.81 -25.35 41.73
C LEU A 3 22.78 -25.06 40.21
N SER A 4 21.92 -24.07 39.94
CA SER A 4 21.53 -23.36 38.73
C SER A 4 22.58 -22.38 38.20
N SER A 5 22.55 -22.11 36.89
CA SER A 5 22.63 -20.73 36.35
C SER A 5 22.21 -20.66 34.88
N GLU A 6 21.30 -19.72 34.61
CA GLU A 6 20.88 -19.22 33.30
C GLU A 6 22.00 -18.38 32.66
N HIS A 7 22.09 -18.39 31.32
CA HIS A 7 22.41 -17.22 30.48
C HIS A 7 22.42 -17.64 29.00
N GLN A 8 21.38 -17.25 28.24
CA GLN A 8 21.43 -17.21 26.78
C GLN A 8 21.14 -15.78 26.34
N GLY A 9 22.21 -15.03 26.05
CA GLY A 9 22.16 -13.74 25.39
C GLY A 9 22.10 -13.92 23.88
N SER A 10 21.07 -13.38 23.24
CA SER A 10 20.95 -13.26 21.79
C SER A 10 21.52 -11.92 21.33
N THR A 11 22.68 -11.97 20.69
CA THR A 11 23.35 -10.83 20.05
C THR A 11 22.65 -10.49 18.73
N ALA A 12 21.92 -9.39 18.66
CA ALA A 12 21.37 -8.87 17.40
C ALA A 12 22.32 -7.83 16.80
N LEU A 13 23.22 -8.28 15.92
CA LEU A 13 23.96 -7.44 15.00
C LEU A 13 23.00 -6.81 13.99
N LEU A 14 22.90 -5.48 13.95
CA LEU A 14 22.25 -4.74 12.86
C LEU A 14 23.31 -4.03 12.02
N GLY A 15 23.53 -4.62 10.84
CA GLY A 15 24.55 -4.21 9.88
C GLY A 15 24.30 -2.82 9.29
N ILE A 16 25.35 -2.01 9.37
CA ILE A 16 25.54 -0.77 8.62
C ILE A 16 25.90 -1.15 7.18
N ARG A 17 25.07 -0.74 6.20
CA ARG A 17 25.52 -0.55 4.81
C ARG A 17 25.51 0.94 4.50
N SER A 18 26.73 1.49 4.46
CA SER A 18 27.06 2.85 4.05
C SER A 18 26.98 2.99 2.54
N SER A 19 26.28 4.00 2.05
CA SER A 19 26.70 4.75 0.87
C SER A 19 26.01 6.10 0.86
N HIS A 20 26.80 7.16 0.59
CA HIS A 20 26.44 8.56 0.29
C HIS A 20 26.72 9.55 1.43
N ILE A 21 28.03 9.85 1.50
CA ILE A 21 28.66 10.99 2.15
C ILE A 21 28.26 12.29 1.41
N THR A 22 27.71 13.23 2.17
CA THR A 22 27.58 14.70 1.98
C THR A 22 27.88 15.34 0.62
N ARG A 23 26.89 16.09 0.10
CA ARG A 23 27.09 17.40 -0.56
C ARG A 23 26.12 18.40 0.05
N GLY A 24 26.66 19.56 0.44
CA GLY A 24 26.05 20.50 1.37
C GLY A 24 25.29 21.69 0.77
N PHE A 25 25.10 22.65 1.67
CA PHE A 25 24.43 23.95 1.58
C PHE A 25 22.89 23.93 1.65
N ILE A 26 22.38 23.96 2.88
CA ILE A 26 20.99 24.31 3.19
C ILE A 26 20.92 25.83 3.42
N SER A 27 20.17 26.50 2.55
CA SER A 27 19.64 27.86 2.74
C SER A 27 18.55 27.82 3.83
N PRO A 28 18.41 28.85 4.68
CA PRO A 28 17.38 28.85 5.72
C PRO A 28 16.00 29.08 5.08
N GLY A 29 15.19 28.04 4.95
CA GLY A 29 13.83 28.17 4.39
C GLY A 29 12.92 26.95 4.44
N ASP A 30 13.45 25.71 4.50
CA ASP A 30 12.63 24.52 4.27
C ASP A 30 12.53 23.60 5.49
N SER A 31 11.30 23.33 5.94
CA SER A 31 10.96 22.41 7.02
C SER A 31 10.95 20.96 6.52
N ALA A 32 12.13 20.35 6.41
CA ALA A 32 12.27 18.92 6.21
C ALA A 32 12.17 18.16 7.54
N LEU A 33 11.28 17.16 7.63
CA LEU A 33 11.35 16.11 8.66
C LEU A 33 12.55 15.20 8.33
N ALA A 34 13.74 15.68 8.69
CA ALA A 34 14.91 14.83 8.76
C ALA A 34 14.59 13.64 9.68
N SER A 35 15.05 12.43 9.34
CA SER A 35 15.17 11.37 10.33
C SER A 35 16.15 11.86 11.39
N PHE A 36 15.61 12.44 12.47
CA PHE A 36 16.38 13.02 13.55
C PHE A 36 17.02 11.88 14.35
N ARG A 37 18.15 11.39 13.86
CA ARG A 37 18.95 10.38 14.54
C ARG A 37 19.71 11.07 15.67
N ASN A 38 19.09 11.12 16.85
CA ASN A 38 19.76 11.58 18.06
C ASN A 38 20.78 10.51 18.48
N PRO A 39 22.06 10.86 18.61
CA PRO A 39 23.05 9.98 19.21
C PRO A 39 22.65 9.75 20.67
N GLY A 40 22.77 8.51 21.09
CA GLY A 40 22.61 8.11 22.46
C GLY A 40 23.91 7.96 23.23
N ASN A 41 23.80 7.43 24.44
CA ASN A 41 24.97 7.11 25.24
C ASN A 41 25.80 5.97 24.61
N HIS A 42 25.18 5.10 23.81
CA HIS A 42 25.83 4.00 23.09
C HIS A 42 26.78 4.47 21.99
N GLU A 43 26.63 5.70 21.49
CA GLU A 43 27.52 6.33 20.50
C GLU A 43 28.78 6.94 21.15
N SER A 44 28.94 6.84 22.47
CA SER A 44 30.20 7.19 23.15
C SER A 44 31.27 6.11 22.96
N GLN A 45 32.53 6.53 22.95
CA GLN A 45 33.68 5.65 22.78
C GLN A 45 33.72 4.57 23.87
N THR A 46 33.48 4.94 25.14
CA THR A 46 33.45 4.01 26.26
C THR A 46 32.38 2.92 26.08
N MET A 47 31.17 3.29 25.64
CA MET A 47 30.10 2.31 25.40
C MET A 47 30.39 1.43 24.19
N ASN A 48 30.95 1.98 23.12
CA ASN A 48 31.35 1.20 21.95
C ASN A 48 32.44 0.17 22.28
N GLN A 49 33.33 0.48 23.22
CA GLN A 49 34.33 -0.47 23.73
C GLN A 49 33.70 -1.55 24.60
N MET A 50 32.87 -1.16 25.58
CA MET A 50 32.27 -2.09 26.53
C MET A 50 31.25 -3.03 25.88
N TYR A 51 30.45 -2.54 24.92
CA TYR A 51 29.39 -3.31 24.26
C TYR A 51 29.83 -3.92 22.91
N GLY A 52 31.10 -3.79 22.55
CA GLY A 52 31.72 -4.56 21.46
C GLY A 52 31.59 -3.98 20.04
N PHE A 53 30.94 -2.83 19.86
CA PHE A 53 30.82 -2.19 18.55
C PHE A 53 32.20 -1.82 17.96
N GLU A 54 33.10 -1.26 18.76
CA GLU A 54 34.47 -0.95 18.33
C GLU A 54 35.22 -2.22 17.91
N GLY A 55 35.06 -3.31 18.67
CA GLY A 55 35.64 -4.61 18.35
C GLY A 55 35.12 -5.17 17.02
N GLU A 56 33.82 -5.03 16.77
CA GLU A 56 33.20 -5.50 15.53
C GLU A 56 33.65 -4.68 14.31
N VAL A 57 33.72 -3.35 14.43
CA VAL A 57 34.20 -2.47 13.35
C VAL A 57 35.67 -2.75 13.03
N LYS A 58 36.51 -2.92 14.06
CA LYS A 58 37.92 -3.28 13.88
C LYS A 58 38.10 -4.64 13.21
N SER A 59 37.23 -5.60 13.54
CA SER A 59 37.25 -6.96 12.97
C SER A 59 36.81 -6.98 11.50
N LYS A 60 35.74 -6.26 11.15
CA LYS A 60 35.16 -6.26 9.80
C LYS A 60 35.80 -5.25 8.85
N TYR A 61 36.38 -4.18 9.38
CA TYR A 61 36.96 -3.08 8.63
C TYR A 61 38.38 -2.78 9.13
N THR A 62 38.62 -1.59 9.69
CA THR A 62 39.93 -1.13 10.16
C THR A 62 39.80 -0.31 11.45
N ALA A 63 40.90 -0.18 12.20
CA ALA A 63 40.96 0.72 13.35
C ALA A 63 40.65 2.18 12.97
N GLN A 64 41.16 2.62 11.81
CA GLN A 64 40.86 3.95 11.27
C GLN A 64 39.36 4.16 11.01
N MET A 65 38.63 3.13 10.57
CA MET A 65 37.18 3.23 10.39
C MET A 65 36.45 3.43 11.73
N SER A 66 36.93 2.81 12.80
CA SER A 66 36.38 3.00 14.15
C SER A 66 36.61 4.43 14.67
N GLU A 67 37.77 5.02 14.36
CA GLU A 67 38.08 6.42 14.67
C GLU A 67 37.15 7.37 13.89
N LEU A 68 36.91 7.10 12.60
CA LEU A 68 35.97 7.88 11.79
C LEU A 68 34.53 7.81 12.31
N PHE A 69 34.06 6.64 12.77
CA PHE A 69 32.73 6.56 13.41
C PHE A 69 32.67 7.40 14.69
N THR A 70 33.74 7.39 15.49
CA THR A 70 33.84 8.21 16.70
C THR A 70 33.81 9.70 16.37
N GLU A 71 34.51 10.12 15.31
CA GLU A 71 34.48 11.49 14.82
C GLU A 71 33.07 11.88 14.36
N VAL A 72 32.41 11.05 13.55
CA VAL A 72 31.02 11.29 13.13
C VAL A 72 30.07 11.39 14.32
N TYR A 73 30.21 10.53 15.32
CA TYR A 73 29.41 10.59 16.53
C TYR A 73 29.66 11.87 17.34
N ASN A 74 30.86 12.44 17.31
CA ASN A 74 31.12 13.75 17.92
C ASN A 74 30.40 14.91 17.22
N TRP A 75 30.01 14.76 15.95
CA TRP A 75 29.35 15.84 15.20
C TRP A 75 27.81 15.75 15.19
N LEU A 76 27.22 14.65 15.65
CA LEU A 76 25.75 14.49 15.64
C LEU A 76 25.07 15.36 16.72
N PRO A 77 23.98 16.08 16.40
CA PRO A 77 23.27 16.94 17.35
C PRO A 77 22.69 16.16 18.54
N LEU A 78 22.77 16.70 19.77
CA LEU A 78 22.31 16.04 21.00
C LEU A 78 20.77 15.97 21.12
N ALA A 79 20.10 16.98 20.58
CA ALA A 79 18.65 17.11 20.64
C ALA A 79 18.14 17.95 19.47
N HIS A 80 16.86 17.78 19.13
CA HIS A 80 16.18 18.56 18.10
C HIS A 80 14.95 19.23 18.70
N CYS A 81 14.74 20.51 18.37
CA CYS A 81 13.53 21.23 18.74
C CYS A 81 12.67 21.48 17.50
N LEU A 82 11.50 20.83 17.43
CA LEU A 82 10.57 20.92 16.30
C LEU A 82 9.57 22.03 16.53
N ASN A 83 9.43 22.92 15.54
CA ASN A 83 8.50 24.06 15.55
C ASN A 83 8.59 24.93 16.81
N SER A 84 9.74 24.95 17.51
CA SER A 84 9.93 25.59 18.83
C SER A 84 8.95 25.10 19.91
N ARG A 85 8.39 23.89 19.75
CA ARG A 85 7.33 23.35 20.62
C ARG A 85 7.60 21.94 21.12
N VAL A 86 8.41 21.14 20.41
CA VAL A 86 8.67 19.74 20.79
C VAL A 86 10.17 19.50 20.88
N LEU A 87 10.67 19.06 22.03
CA LEU A 87 12.09 18.71 22.20
C LEU A 87 12.27 17.19 22.13
N VAL A 88 13.10 16.73 21.21
CA VAL A 88 13.44 15.31 21.03
C VAL A 88 14.89 15.10 21.47
N MET A 89 15.12 14.21 22.43
CA MET A 89 16.45 13.89 22.99
C MET A 89 16.61 12.39 23.26
N HIS A 90 17.81 11.97 23.66
CA HIS A 90 18.09 10.56 23.96
C HIS A 90 17.72 10.20 25.40
N GLY A 91 18.56 10.61 26.34
CA GLY A 91 18.37 10.52 27.78
C GLY A 91 17.32 11.53 28.20
N GLY A 92 17.58 12.34 29.23
CA GLY A 92 16.52 13.15 29.82
C GLY A 92 16.98 14.47 30.41
N LEU A 93 16.32 14.86 31.50
CA LEU A 93 16.44 16.21 32.07
C LEU A 93 17.59 16.35 33.06
N PHE A 94 17.80 17.60 33.44
CA PHE A 94 19.01 18.08 34.10
C PHE A 94 18.90 18.08 35.62
N SER A 95 20.04 18.03 36.31
CA SER A 95 20.12 18.26 37.75
C SER A 95 19.71 19.68 38.14
N ARG A 96 19.86 20.64 37.23
CA ARG A 96 19.49 22.05 37.36
C ARG A 96 18.10 22.35 36.80
N ASP A 97 17.36 23.26 37.43
CA ASP A 97 16.02 23.69 37.00
C ASP A 97 16.05 24.83 35.96
N ASP A 98 17.16 25.55 35.84
CA ASP A 98 17.30 26.77 35.03
C ASP A 98 17.87 26.52 33.63
N VAL A 99 18.01 25.25 33.21
CA VAL A 99 18.59 24.91 31.91
C VAL A 99 17.63 25.30 30.78
N THR A 100 18.15 26.11 29.85
CA THR A 100 17.38 26.61 28.70
C THR A 100 17.77 25.92 27.39
N LEU A 101 16.88 25.96 26.39
CA LEU A 101 17.19 25.49 25.03
C LEU A 101 18.42 26.19 24.42
N ASP A 102 18.66 27.46 24.78
CA ASP A 102 19.83 28.20 24.31
C ASP A 102 21.13 27.73 25.00
N GLU A 103 21.05 27.27 26.26
CA GLU A 103 22.18 26.63 26.95
C GLU A 103 22.53 25.29 26.27
N ILE A 104 21.52 24.48 25.93
CA ILE A 104 21.70 23.23 25.18
C ILE A 104 22.34 23.50 23.81
N ARG A 105 21.89 24.55 23.10
CA ARG A 105 22.41 24.93 21.78
C ARG A 105 23.87 25.41 21.83
N LYS A 106 24.34 25.94 22.97
CA LYS A 106 25.71 26.43 23.16
C LYS A 106 26.71 25.35 23.58
N ILE A 107 26.26 24.12 23.82
CA ILE A 107 27.15 23.00 24.15
C ILE A 107 28.10 22.76 22.99
N ASP A 108 29.40 22.76 23.27
CA ASP A 108 30.40 22.31 22.30
C ASP A 108 30.23 20.81 22.08
N ARG A 109 29.68 20.48 20.91
CA ARG A 109 29.29 19.11 20.59
C ARG A 109 30.46 18.25 20.09
N ASN A 110 31.50 18.85 19.50
CA ASN A 110 32.59 18.14 18.83
C ASN A 110 33.59 17.49 19.81
N ARG A 111 33.07 16.68 20.73
CA ARG A 111 33.80 15.99 21.79
C ARG A 111 33.00 14.80 22.30
N GLN A 112 33.69 13.92 23.02
CA GLN A 112 33.04 12.85 23.78
C GLN A 112 32.20 13.43 24.94
N PRO A 113 31.09 12.76 25.32
CA PRO A 113 30.32 13.17 26.48
C PRO A 113 31.21 13.20 27.74
N PRO A 114 31.21 14.30 28.51
CA PRO A 114 31.88 14.36 29.80
C PRO A 114 31.22 13.43 30.82
N GLU A 115 31.88 13.20 31.96
CA GLU A 115 31.33 12.42 33.08
C GLU A 115 30.20 13.17 33.83
N ASP A 116 30.14 14.49 33.71
CA ASP A 116 29.16 15.36 34.37
C ASP A 116 28.68 16.53 33.48
N GLY A 117 27.61 17.20 33.93
CA GLY A 117 27.05 18.39 33.28
C GLY A 117 25.97 18.10 32.21
N VAL A 118 25.50 19.17 31.57
CA VAL A 118 24.29 19.20 30.73
C VAL A 118 24.37 18.20 29.56
N MET A 119 25.52 18.07 28.90
CA MET A 119 25.72 17.11 27.80
C MET A 119 25.62 15.65 28.29
N CYS A 120 26.15 15.37 29.48
CA CYS A 120 26.08 14.04 30.08
C CYS A 120 24.63 13.70 30.44
N GLU A 121 23.93 14.59 31.12
CA GLU A 121 22.54 14.40 31.57
C GLU A 121 21.57 14.22 30.38
N LEU A 122 21.79 14.92 29.25
CA LEU A 122 21.03 14.73 28.00
C LEU A 122 21.09 13.30 27.45
N LEU A 123 22.16 12.56 27.76
CA LEU A 123 22.40 11.21 27.25
C LEU A 123 22.12 10.13 28.30
N TRP A 124 22.24 10.46 29.59
CA TRP A 124 22.28 9.48 30.69
C TRP A 124 21.16 9.60 31.73
N SER A 125 20.42 10.71 31.77
CA SER A 125 19.36 10.90 32.77
C SER A 125 18.10 10.10 32.43
N ASP A 126 17.44 9.57 33.47
CA ASP A 126 16.28 8.67 33.38
C ASP A 126 15.03 9.19 34.10
N PRO A 127 13.81 8.78 33.71
CA PRO A 127 12.62 9.27 34.38
C PRO A 127 12.41 8.45 35.67
N GLN A 128 11.70 9.04 36.62
CA GLN A 128 11.17 8.31 37.78
C GLN A 128 9.71 8.65 38.02
N GLU A 129 8.99 7.75 38.67
CA GLU A 129 7.58 7.96 39.00
C GLU A 129 7.38 9.01 40.10
N GLN A 130 8.32 9.09 41.03
CA GLN A 130 8.25 9.99 42.18
C GLN A 130 8.62 11.44 41.80
N PRO A 131 7.94 12.45 42.36
CA PRO A 131 8.36 13.84 42.20
C PRO A 131 9.79 14.09 42.69
N GLY A 132 10.45 15.10 42.12
CA GLY A 132 11.80 15.51 42.45
C GLY A 132 12.89 14.80 41.62
N ARG A 133 14.11 14.79 42.15
CA ARG A 133 15.28 14.17 41.51
C ARG A 133 15.92 13.15 42.44
N ALA A 134 16.48 12.09 41.86
CA ALA A 134 17.27 11.10 42.59
C ALA A 134 18.57 10.77 41.84
N PRO A 135 19.59 10.21 42.50
CA PRO A 135 20.79 9.72 41.83
C PRO A 135 20.45 8.64 40.78
N SER A 136 21.10 8.67 39.62
CA SER A 136 20.91 7.66 38.59
C SER A 136 21.36 6.27 39.06
N LYS A 137 20.56 5.25 38.79
CA LYS A 137 20.92 3.83 39.01
C LYS A 137 22.11 3.40 38.15
N ARG A 138 22.41 4.14 37.09
CA ARG A 138 23.54 3.89 36.17
C ARG A 138 24.86 4.48 36.67
N GLY A 139 24.86 5.18 37.81
CA GLY A 139 26.03 5.86 38.36
C GLY A 139 26.40 7.17 37.67
N VAL A 140 25.74 7.51 36.55
CA VAL A 140 25.96 8.71 35.74
C VAL A 140 24.61 9.33 35.38
N GLY A 141 24.49 10.67 35.44
CA GLY A 141 23.24 11.41 35.24
C GLY A 141 22.32 11.41 36.46
N VAL A 142 21.07 11.81 36.27
CA VAL A 142 20.05 11.88 37.34
C VAL A 142 18.76 11.17 36.95
N GLN A 143 17.99 10.74 37.95
CA GLN A 143 16.58 10.42 37.76
C GLN A 143 15.73 11.66 38.02
N PHE A 144 14.68 11.88 37.22
CA PHE A 144 13.82 13.06 37.34
C PHE A 144 12.33 12.71 37.27
N GLY A 145 11.54 13.38 38.11
CA GLY A 145 10.10 13.18 38.24
C GLY A 145 9.26 13.99 37.24
N PRO A 146 7.93 13.79 37.28
CA PRO A 146 6.99 14.54 36.45
C PRO A 146 7.02 16.06 36.69
N ASP A 147 7.25 16.49 37.94
CA ASP A 147 7.33 17.91 38.33
C ASP A 147 8.53 18.63 37.71
N VAL A 148 9.67 17.94 37.59
CA VAL A 148 10.87 18.46 36.90
C VAL A 148 10.59 18.63 35.40
N THR A 149 9.86 17.68 34.83
CA THR A 149 9.46 17.71 33.42
C THR A 149 8.52 18.88 33.13
N GLU A 150 7.50 19.07 33.96
CA GLU A 150 6.53 20.16 33.83
C GLU A 150 7.21 21.53 33.92
N LYS A 151 8.09 21.73 34.91
CA LYS A 151 8.86 22.97 35.06
C LYS A 151 9.74 23.28 33.85
N PHE A 152 10.45 22.27 33.33
CA PHE A 152 11.32 22.46 32.17
C PHE A 152 10.54 22.81 30.91
N VAL A 153 9.41 22.14 30.68
CA VAL A 153 8.51 22.40 29.55
C VAL A 153 7.94 23.81 29.64
N GLU A 154 7.54 24.25 30.84
CA GLU A 154 7.03 25.60 31.06
C GLU A 154 8.12 26.67 30.83
N LEU A 155 9.30 26.50 31.44
CA LEU A 155 10.43 27.43 31.30
C LEU A 155 10.81 27.66 29.84
N ASN A 156 10.84 26.59 29.05
CA ASN A 156 11.29 26.60 27.66
C ASN A 156 10.14 26.78 26.65
N LYS A 157 8.90 27.02 27.10
CA LYS A 157 7.71 27.20 26.26
C LYS A 157 7.46 26.04 25.28
N LEU A 158 7.75 24.83 25.73
CA LEU A 158 7.51 23.60 24.97
C LEU A 158 6.10 23.06 25.25
N ASP A 159 5.58 22.20 24.37
CA ASP A 159 4.37 21.43 24.62
C ASP A 159 4.68 20.07 25.26
N TYR A 160 5.77 19.41 24.82
CA TYR A 160 6.20 18.11 25.34
C TYR A 160 7.63 17.74 24.92
N ILE A 161 8.14 16.68 25.54
CA ILE A 161 9.46 16.11 25.33
C ILE A 161 9.31 14.67 24.82
N ILE A 162 10.15 14.27 23.87
CA ILE A 162 10.27 12.88 23.39
C ILE A 162 11.66 12.36 23.74
N ARG A 163 11.72 11.16 24.32
CA ARG A 163 12.95 10.43 24.67
C ARG A 163 13.08 9.14 23.88
N SER A 164 14.31 8.70 23.61
CA SER A 164 14.60 7.48 22.83
C SER A 164 15.34 6.38 23.62
N HIS A 165 15.54 6.56 24.93
CA HIS A 165 16.44 5.76 25.76
C HIS A 165 15.83 4.56 26.51
N GLU A 166 14.57 4.17 26.25
CA GLU A 166 13.96 3.00 26.94
C GLU A 166 13.35 1.98 25.96
N ILE A 167 13.89 0.76 25.99
CA ILE A 167 13.26 -0.45 25.43
C ILE A 167 12.47 -1.10 26.56
N THR A 168 11.14 -1.08 26.51
CA THR A 168 10.30 -1.78 27.49
C THR A 168 10.28 -3.28 27.21
N TRP A 169 11.11 -4.05 27.94
CA TRP A 169 10.97 -5.51 28.08
C TRP A 169 10.18 -5.83 29.35
N ALA A 170 8.88 -6.13 29.25
CA ALA A 170 8.14 -6.87 30.27
C ALA A 170 6.83 -7.46 29.72
N LYS A 171 6.80 -8.79 29.55
CA LYS A 171 5.57 -9.59 29.52
C LYS A 171 5.25 -10.05 30.95
N GLN A 172 3.94 -10.11 31.24
CA GLN A 172 3.25 -10.98 32.20
C GLN A 172 3.47 -10.75 33.71
N ASN A 173 2.32 -10.54 34.39
CA ASN A 173 2.05 -10.64 35.82
C ASN A 173 2.62 -9.55 36.74
N CYS A 174 1.91 -8.43 36.88
CA CYS A 174 1.83 -7.65 38.12
C CYS A 174 0.51 -6.85 38.18
N LEU A 175 -0.04 -6.73 39.38
CA LEU A 175 -1.30 -6.09 39.78
C LEU A 175 -1.47 -4.64 39.28
N PRO A 176 -2.72 -4.10 39.23
CA PRO A 176 -3.02 -2.81 38.62
C PRO A 176 -2.47 -1.65 39.47
N SER A 177 -1.23 -1.25 39.22
CA SER A 177 -0.69 0.04 39.71
C SER A 177 0.49 0.60 38.91
N ALA A 178 0.98 -0.08 37.87
CA ALA A 178 2.00 0.48 36.97
C ALA A 178 1.32 1.18 35.77
N VAL A 179 0.95 2.45 35.96
CA VAL A 179 0.54 3.36 34.88
C VAL A 179 1.81 4.00 34.34
N PRO A 180 2.16 3.86 33.05
CA PRO A 180 3.21 4.68 32.43
C PRO A 180 2.81 6.14 32.63
N LEU A 181 3.69 6.95 33.22
CA LEU A 181 3.46 8.36 33.51
C LEU A 181 3.09 9.15 32.23
N PHE A 182 1.79 9.21 31.95
CA PHE A 182 1.15 10.27 31.19
C PHE A 182 0.66 11.31 32.20
N PHE A 183 1.49 12.30 32.56
CA PHE A 183 0.98 13.40 33.39
C PHE A 183 0.33 14.49 32.56
N LYS A 184 -1.01 14.44 32.63
CA LYS A 184 -1.98 15.52 32.77
C LYS A 184 -1.55 16.92 32.33
N ARG A 185 -2.09 17.27 31.17
CA ARG A 185 -2.49 18.60 30.71
C ARG A 185 -3.01 19.49 31.84
N ASN A 186 -2.24 20.50 32.25
CA ASN A 186 -2.74 21.60 33.08
C ASN A 186 -2.30 22.95 32.51
N ARG A 187 -2.96 23.37 31.43
CA ARG A 187 -3.29 24.79 31.21
C ARG A 187 -4.55 24.90 30.37
N SER A 188 -5.49 25.62 30.95
CA SER A 188 -6.81 25.98 30.47
C SER A 188 -6.75 26.70 29.12
N PHE A 189 -6.78 25.94 28.03
CA PHE A 189 -7.67 26.32 26.95
C PHE A 189 -9.03 25.75 27.31
N ALA A 190 -9.96 26.62 27.69
CA ALA A 190 -11.38 26.37 27.50
C ALA A 190 -11.64 26.28 25.98
N ALA A 191 -11.10 25.24 25.33
CA ALA A 191 -11.77 24.67 24.19
C ALA A 191 -13.07 24.14 24.78
N SER A 192 -14.17 24.85 24.52
CA SER A 192 -15.50 24.26 24.67
C SER A 192 -15.39 22.81 24.21
N LYS A 193 -15.64 21.85 25.11
CA LYS A 193 -15.90 20.47 24.68
C LYS A 193 -16.83 20.61 23.47
N PRO A 194 -16.50 20.07 22.29
CA PRO A 194 -17.41 20.19 21.16
C PRO A 194 -18.73 19.61 21.66
N VAL A 195 -19.68 20.51 21.88
CA VAL A 195 -21.02 20.15 22.32
C VAL A 195 -21.52 19.28 21.17
N PRO A 196 -21.87 18.00 21.42
CA PRO A 196 -22.58 17.24 20.42
C PRO A 196 -23.74 18.12 19.98
N ARG A 197 -23.99 18.26 18.67
CA ARG A 197 -25.22 18.94 18.25
C ARG A 197 -26.37 18.31 19.03
N GLU A 198 -27.22 19.14 19.61
CA GLU A 198 -28.42 18.68 20.32
C GLU A 198 -29.27 17.76 19.43
N ASP A 199 -29.15 17.93 18.10
CA ASP A 199 -29.60 16.99 17.07
C ASP A 199 -28.43 16.44 16.23
N PRO A 200 -27.92 15.23 16.49
CA PRO A 200 -27.16 14.50 15.48
C PRO A 200 -28.08 14.25 14.28
N VAL A 201 -27.74 14.77 13.10
CA VAL A 201 -28.45 14.44 11.86
C VAL A 201 -28.27 12.94 11.59
N ILE A 202 -29.22 12.14 12.03
CA ILE A 202 -29.35 10.73 11.67
C ILE A 202 -29.82 10.73 10.20
N MET A 203 -28.89 10.58 9.27
CA MET A 203 -29.27 10.21 7.91
C MET A 203 -29.71 8.75 7.94
N LYS A 204 -31.01 8.53 7.77
CA LYS A 204 -31.55 7.19 7.50
C LYS A 204 -31.24 6.85 6.04
N LEU A 205 -30.44 5.81 5.84
CA LEU A 205 -30.20 5.29 4.49
C LEU A 205 -31.40 4.42 4.11
N ASP A 206 -32.20 4.86 3.15
CA ASP A 206 -33.35 4.10 2.65
C ASP A 206 -33.30 3.97 1.12
N SER A 207 -32.27 3.27 0.62
CA SER A 207 -32.11 3.00 -0.81
C SER A 207 -32.41 1.53 -1.15
N PRO A 208 -32.81 1.22 -2.39
CA PRO A 208 -32.95 -0.15 -2.86
C PRO A 208 -31.65 -0.95 -2.69
N GLU A 209 -30.50 -0.32 -2.93
CA GLU A 209 -29.18 -0.93 -2.78
C GLU A 209 -28.92 -1.30 -1.31
N PHE A 210 -29.24 -0.40 -0.38
CA PHE A 210 -29.15 -0.67 1.06
C PHE A 210 -30.09 -1.79 1.48
N LYS A 211 -31.35 -1.78 1.04
CA LYS A 211 -32.30 -2.87 1.34
C LYS A 211 -31.83 -4.22 0.79
N SER A 212 -31.11 -4.21 -0.34
CA SER A 212 -30.62 -5.42 -1.01
C SER A 212 -29.51 -6.16 -0.25
N ILE A 213 -28.82 -5.50 0.69
CA ILE A 213 -27.73 -6.13 1.46
C ILE A 213 -28.28 -7.00 2.60
N PHE A 214 -29.51 -6.77 3.05
CA PHE A 214 -30.15 -7.53 4.14
C PHE A 214 -30.64 -8.90 3.65
N THR A 215 -29.69 -9.80 3.44
CA THR A 215 -29.98 -11.21 3.17
C THR A 215 -30.27 -11.96 4.47
N PRO A 216 -30.90 -13.15 4.40
CA PRO A 216 -31.08 -14.02 5.57
C PRO A 216 -29.76 -14.33 6.27
N GLU A 217 -28.68 -14.49 5.51
CA GLU A 217 -27.33 -14.76 6.01
C GLU A 217 -26.76 -13.58 6.80
N LEU A 218 -26.89 -12.35 6.28
CA LEU A 218 -26.47 -11.15 7.01
C LEU A 218 -27.29 -10.98 8.30
N THR A 219 -28.59 -11.26 8.22
CA THR A 219 -29.48 -11.16 9.38
C THR A 219 -29.05 -12.16 10.46
N LYS A 220 -28.75 -13.40 10.09
CA LYS A 220 -28.23 -14.44 11.00
C LYS A 220 -26.89 -14.03 11.62
N LEU A 221 -25.95 -13.50 10.83
CA LEU A 221 -24.68 -12.98 11.34
C LEU A 221 -24.92 -11.90 12.41
N ALA A 222 -25.75 -10.90 12.11
CA ALA A 222 -26.04 -9.82 13.05
C ALA A 222 -26.74 -10.32 14.33
N THR A 223 -27.62 -11.33 14.23
CA THR A 223 -28.26 -11.96 15.39
C THR A 223 -27.24 -12.62 16.32
N ILE A 224 -26.31 -13.40 15.76
CA ILE A 224 -25.27 -14.10 16.55
C ILE A 224 -24.43 -13.10 17.34
N PHE A 225 -23.92 -12.03 16.70
CA PHE A 225 -23.15 -11.01 17.41
C PHE A 225 -23.95 -10.34 18.54
N LYS A 226 -25.24 -10.10 18.31
CA LYS A 226 -26.14 -9.53 19.31
C LYS A 226 -26.35 -10.47 20.51
N GLU A 227 -26.55 -11.76 20.28
CA GLU A 227 -26.76 -12.78 21.32
C GLU A 227 -25.54 -12.95 22.22
N TYR A 228 -24.34 -12.86 21.64
CA TYR A 228 -23.07 -12.95 22.38
C TYR A 228 -22.60 -11.60 22.94
N GLY A 229 -23.38 -10.52 22.77
CA GLY A 229 -23.11 -9.22 23.37
C GLY A 229 -21.99 -8.41 22.70
N TYR A 230 -21.70 -8.67 21.43
CA TYR A 230 -20.69 -7.95 20.65
C TYR A 230 -21.33 -7.01 19.62
N GLU A 231 -20.74 -5.84 19.43
CA GLU A 231 -21.19 -4.93 18.38
C GLU A 231 -20.64 -5.35 17.02
N ILE A 232 -21.46 -5.24 15.97
CA ILE A 232 -21.04 -5.45 14.58
C ILE A 232 -21.59 -4.34 13.69
N ARG A 233 -20.74 -3.79 12.81
CA ARG A 233 -21.11 -2.72 11.87
C ARG A 233 -20.47 -2.96 10.52
N ILE A 234 -21.15 -2.54 9.45
CA ILE A 234 -20.54 -2.51 8.11
C ILE A 234 -19.50 -1.39 8.11
N ALA A 235 -18.32 -1.64 7.54
CA ALA A 235 -17.19 -0.73 7.58
C ALA A 235 -16.65 -0.39 6.19
N GLY A 236 -15.95 0.74 6.10
CA GLY A 236 -15.05 1.02 4.97
C GLY A 236 -15.74 1.22 3.63
N GLY A 237 -15.23 0.53 2.61
CA GLY A 237 -15.63 0.74 1.21
C GLY A 237 -17.10 0.42 0.95
N ALA A 238 -17.68 -0.54 1.68
CA ALA A 238 -19.08 -0.88 1.57
C ALA A 238 -20.01 0.27 1.98
N VAL A 239 -19.67 1.00 3.05
CA VAL A 239 -20.44 2.17 3.51
C VAL A 239 -20.39 3.29 2.47
N ARG A 240 -19.22 3.53 1.88
CA ARG A 240 -19.04 4.49 0.78
C ARG A 240 -19.93 4.13 -0.41
N ASP A 241 -19.88 2.89 -0.88
CA ASP A 241 -20.62 2.48 -2.08
C ASP A 241 -22.14 2.62 -1.87
N LEU A 242 -22.63 2.28 -0.67
CA LEU A 242 -24.03 2.48 -0.28
C LEU A 242 -24.44 3.96 -0.26
N LEU A 243 -23.57 4.85 0.24
CA LEU A 243 -23.81 6.31 0.19
C LEU A 243 -23.84 6.86 -1.24
N LEU A 244 -23.12 6.20 -2.16
CA LEU A 244 -23.14 6.50 -3.59
C LEU A 244 -24.31 5.83 -4.33
N LYS A 245 -25.24 5.18 -3.62
CA LYS A 245 -26.35 4.39 -4.19
C LYS A 245 -25.86 3.30 -5.15
N GLN A 246 -24.72 2.71 -4.82
CA GLN A 246 -24.16 1.57 -5.53
C GLN A 246 -24.23 0.33 -4.64
N LYS A 247 -24.49 -0.83 -5.25
CA LYS A 247 -24.43 -2.09 -4.52
C LYS A 247 -22.96 -2.44 -4.25
N PRO A 248 -22.53 -2.59 -2.99
CA PRO A 248 -21.17 -3.01 -2.68
C PRO A 248 -20.92 -4.44 -3.21
N LYS A 249 -19.72 -4.67 -3.74
CA LYS A 249 -19.32 -6.01 -4.22
C LYS A 249 -19.04 -6.96 -3.06
N ASP A 250 -18.32 -6.45 -2.06
CA ASP A 250 -17.93 -7.16 -0.86
C ASP A 250 -18.39 -6.35 0.37
N LEU A 251 -18.86 -7.05 1.41
CA LEU A 251 -19.30 -6.44 2.66
C LEU A 251 -18.26 -6.71 3.75
N ASP A 252 -17.51 -5.67 4.10
CA ASP A 252 -16.56 -5.69 5.21
C ASP A 252 -17.28 -5.34 6.51
N PHE A 253 -17.07 -6.15 7.55
CA PHE A 253 -17.60 -5.91 8.88
C PHE A 253 -16.48 -5.59 9.87
N ALA A 254 -16.79 -4.68 10.78
CA ALA A 254 -15.96 -4.41 11.94
C ALA A 254 -16.73 -4.79 13.22
N THR A 255 -16.01 -5.26 14.23
CA THR A 255 -16.61 -5.71 15.51
C THR A 255 -15.72 -5.43 16.72
N THR A 256 -16.34 -5.32 17.89
CA THR A 256 -15.66 -5.28 19.18
C THR A 256 -15.17 -6.66 19.65
N ALA A 257 -15.64 -7.76 19.04
CA ALA A 257 -15.20 -9.11 19.38
C ALA A 257 -13.77 -9.36 18.91
N THR A 258 -12.92 -9.91 19.78
CA THR A 258 -11.57 -10.38 19.42
C THR A 258 -11.62 -11.61 18.51
N PRO A 259 -10.54 -11.94 17.77
CA PRO A 259 -10.51 -13.13 16.92
C PRO A 259 -10.78 -14.43 17.68
N GLU A 260 -10.26 -14.55 18.91
CA GLU A 260 -10.48 -15.69 19.80
C GLU A 260 -11.96 -15.81 20.18
N GLN A 261 -12.57 -14.70 20.61
CA GLN A 261 -14.01 -14.66 20.94
C GLN A 261 -14.89 -14.98 19.74
N MET A 262 -14.55 -14.48 18.55
CA MET A 262 -15.28 -14.80 17.32
C MET A 262 -15.21 -16.29 16.99
N LYS A 263 -14.05 -16.93 17.18
CA LYS A 263 -13.91 -18.38 16.96
C LYS A 263 -14.74 -19.19 17.93
N GLU A 264 -14.68 -18.86 19.22
CA GLU A 264 -15.47 -19.54 20.24
C GLU A 264 -16.96 -19.42 19.93
N MET A 265 -17.42 -18.21 19.61
CA MET A 265 -18.79 -17.92 19.20
C MET A 265 -19.19 -18.71 17.95
N PHE A 266 -18.42 -18.65 16.86
CA PHE A 266 -18.78 -19.37 15.64
C PHE A 266 -18.70 -20.89 15.81
N SER A 267 -17.79 -21.41 16.64
CA SER A 267 -17.71 -22.84 16.92
C SER A 267 -18.88 -23.33 17.75
N ALA A 268 -19.34 -22.52 18.72
CA ALA A 268 -20.55 -22.81 19.50
C ALA A 268 -21.83 -22.81 18.65
N GLU A 269 -21.89 -21.93 17.65
CA GLU A 269 -22.98 -21.87 16.66
C GLU A 269 -22.83 -22.87 15.49
N GLU A 270 -21.85 -23.76 15.54
CA GLU A 270 -21.53 -24.75 14.49
C GLU A 270 -21.31 -24.12 13.09
N ILE A 271 -20.74 -22.90 13.05
CA ILE A 271 -20.46 -22.16 11.82
C ILE A 271 -19.02 -22.40 11.36
N ARG A 272 -18.89 -22.80 10.09
CA ARG A 272 -17.59 -23.04 9.46
C ARG A 272 -16.83 -21.72 9.21
N MET A 273 -15.53 -21.73 9.49
CA MET A 273 -14.60 -20.62 9.20
C MET A 273 -13.63 -21.01 8.07
N ILE A 274 -13.34 -20.10 7.12
CA ILE A 274 -12.57 -20.43 5.90
C ILE A 274 -11.09 -19.97 5.94
N ASN A 275 -10.77 -18.91 6.68
CA ASN A 275 -9.44 -18.28 6.58
C ASN A 275 -8.74 -18.12 7.95
N VAL A 276 -8.17 -19.21 8.46
CA VAL A 276 -7.41 -19.25 9.72
C VAL A 276 -6.15 -18.35 9.68
N ASN A 277 -5.63 -18.03 8.49
CA ASN A 277 -4.43 -17.19 8.36
C ASN A 277 -4.69 -15.68 8.53
N GLY A 278 -5.95 -15.23 8.42
CA GLY A 278 -6.34 -13.82 8.59
C GLY A 278 -6.29 -13.32 10.05
N GLU A 279 -6.19 -14.25 11.00
CA GLU A 279 -6.25 -14.02 12.44
C GLU A 279 -5.12 -13.14 12.95
N LYS A 280 -3.93 -13.27 12.37
CA LYS A 280 -2.77 -12.42 12.69
C LYS A 280 -3.03 -10.94 12.44
N HIS A 281 -4.03 -10.63 11.63
CA HIS A 281 -4.48 -9.27 11.31
C HIS A 281 -5.82 -8.94 11.95
N GLY A 282 -6.40 -9.83 12.76
CA GLY A 282 -7.66 -9.63 13.44
C GLY A 282 -8.90 -9.91 12.60
N THR A 283 -8.79 -10.60 11.46
CA THR A 283 -9.91 -10.89 10.56
C THR A 283 -10.30 -12.37 10.64
N VAL A 284 -11.59 -12.64 10.84
CA VAL A 284 -12.20 -13.97 10.82
C VAL A 284 -13.27 -14.00 9.72
N THR A 285 -13.29 -15.08 8.93
CA THR A 285 -14.21 -15.25 7.81
C THR A 285 -15.21 -16.38 8.07
N PRO A 286 -16.36 -16.12 8.73
CA PRO A 286 -17.44 -17.09 8.86
C PRO A 286 -18.14 -17.34 7.52
N ARG A 287 -18.52 -18.60 7.28
CA ARG A 287 -19.39 -19.02 6.19
C ARG A 287 -20.78 -19.29 6.73
N ILE A 288 -21.72 -18.37 6.50
CA ILE A 288 -23.09 -18.49 7.01
C ILE A 288 -23.93 -19.32 6.05
N ASN A 289 -24.66 -20.30 6.60
CA ASN A 289 -25.52 -21.24 5.86
C ASN A 289 -24.81 -21.99 4.73
N ASP A 290 -23.49 -22.19 4.85
CA ASP A 290 -22.63 -22.77 3.82
C ASP A 290 -22.74 -22.11 2.42
N SER A 291 -23.25 -20.89 2.34
CA SER A 291 -23.50 -20.18 1.09
C SER A 291 -22.61 -18.94 0.94
N VAL A 292 -22.59 -18.06 1.94
CA VAL A 292 -21.97 -16.73 1.86
C VAL A 292 -20.85 -16.59 2.88
N ASN A 293 -19.74 -15.99 2.45
CA ASN A 293 -18.61 -15.64 3.31
C ASN A 293 -18.72 -14.17 3.71
N PHE A 294 -18.49 -13.86 4.99
CA PHE A 294 -18.36 -12.48 5.46
C PHE A 294 -16.97 -12.26 6.04
N GLU A 295 -16.34 -11.13 5.76
CA GLU A 295 -15.08 -10.76 6.41
C GLU A 295 -15.39 -9.89 7.63
N VAL A 296 -15.10 -10.42 8.82
CA VAL A 296 -15.34 -9.72 10.08
C VAL A 296 -14.00 -9.43 10.75
N THR A 297 -13.70 -8.15 10.96
CA THR A 297 -12.43 -7.69 11.50
C THR A 297 -12.60 -7.02 12.85
N THR A 298 -11.84 -7.45 13.85
CA THR A 298 -11.79 -6.79 15.16
C THR A 298 -11.25 -5.36 15.00
N LEU A 299 -11.88 -4.41 15.70
CA LEU A 299 -11.37 -3.04 15.79
C LEU A 299 -9.95 -3.05 16.33
N ARG A 300 -9.07 -2.25 15.73
CA ARG A 300 -7.64 -2.27 16.07
C ARG A 300 -6.97 -0.92 15.98
N ILE A 301 -5.79 -0.82 16.55
CA ILE A 301 -4.87 0.32 16.54
C ILE A 301 -3.54 -0.19 16.00
N ASP A 302 -2.90 0.56 15.11
CA ASP A 302 -1.58 0.21 14.60
C ASP A 302 -0.52 0.75 15.57
N VAL A 303 0.23 -0.13 16.23
CA VAL A 303 1.21 0.23 17.28
C VAL A 303 2.60 0.49 16.69
N ARG A 304 3.00 -0.31 15.68
CA ARG A 304 4.25 -0.13 14.91
C ARG A 304 4.03 -0.54 13.46
N THR A 305 4.61 0.22 12.52
CA THR A 305 4.58 -0.09 11.09
C THR A 305 6.02 -0.26 10.58
N ASP A 306 6.45 -1.51 10.35
CA ASP A 306 7.76 -1.79 9.72
C ASP A 306 7.68 -1.94 8.18
N GLY A 307 6.54 -1.60 7.59
CA GLY A 307 6.29 -1.70 6.15
C GLY A 307 5.75 -3.06 5.68
N ARG A 308 5.83 -4.15 6.47
CA ARG A 308 5.17 -5.43 6.13
C ARG A 308 4.39 -6.08 7.27
N HIS A 309 4.70 -5.79 8.52
CA HIS A 309 3.93 -6.26 9.67
C HIS A 309 3.50 -5.05 10.52
N ALA A 310 2.19 -4.84 10.62
CA ALA A 310 1.64 -3.97 11.64
C ALA A 310 1.46 -4.83 12.91
N GLU A 311 2.15 -4.48 13.99
CA GLU A 311 1.72 -4.95 15.31
C GLU A 311 0.41 -4.23 15.61
N VAL A 312 -0.67 -5.00 15.66
CA VAL A 312 -2.03 -4.49 15.88
C VAL A 312 -2.44 -4.74 17.32
N GLU A 313 -2.97 -3.72 17.97
CA GLU A 313 -3.61 -3.84 19.27
C GLU A 313 -5.12 -3.77 19.09
N PHE A 314 -5.85 -4.76 19.58
CA PHE A 314 -7.30 -4.76 19.49
C PHE A 314 -7.91 -3.74 20.45
N THR A 315 -8.93 -3.05 19.99
CA THR A 315 -9.66 -2.04 20.77
C THR A 315 -11.15 -2.29 20.68
N THR A 316 -11.94 -1.65 21.54
CA THR A 316 -13.39 -1.57 21.41
C THR A 316 -13.84 -0.16 21.03
N ASP A 317 -12.91 0.79 20.89
CA ASP A 317 -13.19 2.16 20.52
C ASP A 317 -13.22 2.33 18.99
N TRP A 318 -14.43 2.44 18.45
CA TRP A 318 -14.70 2.74 17.04
C TRP A 318 -13.98 3.99 16.52
N LYS A 319 -13.74 4.98 17.38
CA LYS A 319 -13.02 6.21 17.01
C LYS A 319 -11.55 5.94 16.75
N LEU A 320 -10.93 5.08 17.56
CA LEU A 320 -9.51 4.73 17.39
C LEU A 320 -9.34 3.93 16.10
N ASP A 321 -10.25 3.00 15.79
CA ASP A 321 -10.26 2.28 14.52
C ASP A 321 -10.52 3.20 13.32
N ALA A 322 -11.46 4.15 13.43
CA ALA A 322 -11.70 5.14 12.38
C ALA A 322 -10.45 5.98 12.10
N ASN A 323 -9.72 6.36 13.16
CA ASN A 323 -8.60 7.28 13.04
C ASN A 323 -7.36 6.67 12.39
N ARG A 324 -7.15 5.35 12.52
CA ARG A 324 -6.07 4.63 11.82
C ARG A 324 -6.34 4.40 10.34
N ARG A 325 -7.58 4.61 9.87
CA ARG A 325 -7.93 4.40 8.46
C ARG A 325 -7.44 5.55 7.61
N ASP A 326 -6.87 5.20 6.47
CA ASP A 326 -6.16 6.12 5.58
C ASP A 326 -7.04 7.26 5.05
N LEU A 327 -8.30 6.95 4.68
CA LEU A 327 -9.21 7.89 4.02
C LEU A 327 -10.47 8.13 4.86
N THR A 328 -10.88 9.39 4.96
CA THR A 328 -12.10 9.83 5.67
C THR A 328 -13.35 9.09 5.18
N ILE A 329 -13.50 8.98 3.85
CA ILE A 329 -14.58 8.23 3.18
C ILE A 329 -14.56 6.71 3.42
N ASN A 330 -13.44 6.14 3.87
CA ASN A 330 -13.35 4.71 4.22
C ASN A 330 -13.26 4.52 5.74
N SER A 331 -13.39 5.59 6.52
CA SER A 331 -13.37 5.58 7.99
C SER A 331 -14.78 5.54 8.60
N MET A 332 -15.81 5.36 7.76
CA MET A 332 -17.21 5.35 8.18
C MET A 332 -17.68 3.94 8.55
N PHE A 333 -18.66 3.89 9.45
CA PHE A 333 -19.34 2.68 9.88
C PHE A 333 -20.85 2.84 9.76
N LEU A 334 -21.54 1.76 9.41
CA LEU A 334 -22.99 1.70 9.30
C LEU A 334 -23.53 0.63 10.22
N GLU A 335 -24.39 1.03 11.14
CA GLU A 335 -24.98 0.13 12.14
C GLU A 335 -26.09 -0.73 11.50
N VAL A 336 -26.06 -2.03 11.79
CA VAL A 336 -27.08 -2.98 11.35
C VAL A 336 -28.12 -3.11 12.47
N LYS A 337 -29.14 -2.24 12.49
CA LYS A 337 -30.24 -2.35 13.46
C LYS A 337 -31.29 -3.33 12.98
N GLN A 338 -31.50 -4.41 13.73
CA GLN A 338 -32.73 -5.21 13.64
C GLN A 338 -33.82 -4.48 14.45
N ASN A 339 -34.71 -3.73 13.79
CA ASN A 339 -35.94 -3.34 14.46
C ASN A 339 -36.82 -4.59 14.61
N ALA A 340 -37.10 -4.95 15.85
CA ALA A 340 -38.14 -5.92 16.20
C ALA A 340 -39.50 -5.32 15.83
N GLY A 341 -39.96 -5.59 14.62
CA GLY A 341 -41.25 -5.11 14.12
C GLY A 341 -41.31 -5.23 12.60
N ILE A 342 -42.24 -6.06 12.13
CA ILE A 342 -42.55 -6.33 10.72
C ILE A 342 -42.58 -5.00 9.94
N GLY A 343 -41.57 -4.76 9.10
CA GLY A 343 -41.60 -3.73 8.05
C GLY A 343 -40.57 -2.59 8.11
N SER A 344 -39.78 -2.38 9.17
CA SER A 344 -38.80 -1.27 9.22
C SER A 344 -37.34 -1.76 9.16
N ARG A 345 -36.75 -1.77 7.96
CA ARG A 345 -35.31 -1.99 7.75
C ARG A 345 -34.59 -0.64 7.78
N GLU A 346 -34.41 -0.06 8.96
CA GLU A 346 -33.73 1.23 9.12
C GLU A 346 -32.27 1.04 9.54
N GLY A 347 -31.33 1.62 8.78
CA GLY A 347 -29.93 1.74 9.18
C GLY A 347 -29.61 3.14 9.66
N ASN A 348 -28.95 3.25 10.82
CA ASN A 348 -28.43 4.53 11.29
C ASN A 348 -26.94 4.64 10.99
N ILE A 349 -26.54 5.75 10.39
CA ILE A 349 -25.12 6.09 10.20
C ILE A 349 -24.62 6.82 11.44
N GLY A 350 -23.61 6.27 12.11
CA GLY A 350 -22.90 6.95 13.18
C GLY A 350 -21.79 7.84 12.61
N TRP A 351 -21.87 9.16 12.86
CA TRP A 351 -20.81 10.12 12.50
C TRP A 351 -19.99 10.50 13.73
N HIS A 352 -18.66 10.32 13.70
CA HIS A 352 -17.81 10.71 14.85
C HIS A 352 -17.36 12.20 14.76
N PRO A 353 -17.36 12.98 15.86
CA PRO A 353 -17.02 14.42 15.90
C PRO A 353 -15.64 14.88 15.42
N ASN A 354 -14.70 13.99 15.12
CA ASN A 354 -13.45 14.39 14.45
C ASN A 354 -13.57 14.36 12.92
N CYS A 355 -14.66 13.80 12.38
CA CYS A 355 -15.08 13.94 10.98
C CYS A 355 -15.98 15.19 10.79
N ILE A 356 -16.28 15.94 11.87
CA ILE A 356 -17.27 17.02 11.90
C ILE A 356 -16.68 18.40 11.57
N ASN A 357 -15.35 18.56 11.53
CA ASN A 357 -14.71 19.80 11.06
C ASN A 357 -14.42 19.80 9.55
N ASP A 358 -14.99 18.84 8.82
CA ASP A 358 -14.89 18.79 7.37
C ASP A 358 -16.11 19.51 6.74
N PRO A 359 -15.95 20.44 5.79
CA PRO A 359 -17.03 21.11 5.06
C PRO A 359 -18.08 20.17 4.43
N PHE A 360 -17.85 18.85 4.41
CA PHE A 360 -18.78 17.80 3.99
C PHE A 360 -20.20 17.93 4.54
N LYS A 361 -20.39 18.48 5.74
CA LYS A 361 -21.73 18.54 6.38
C LYS A 361 -22.65 19.64 5.85
N LYS A 362 -22.13 20.68 5.19
CA LYS A 362 -22.98 21.77 4.64
C LYS A 362 -23.37 21.57 3.18
N GLN A 363 -22.69 20.69 2.44
CA GLN A 363 -22.88 20.59 0.99
C GLN A 363 -23.82 19.44 0.60
N ILE A 364 -23.82 18.31 1.33
CA ILE A 364 -24.71 17.16 1.01
C ILE A 364 -26.19 17.45 1.35
N ALA A 365 -26.46 18.36 2.29
CA ALA A 365 -27.81 18.63 2.77
C ALA A 365 -28.62 19.60 1.90
N SER A 366 -28.02 20.25 0.89
CA SER A 366 -28.71 21.30 0.13
C SER A 366 -28.54 21.30 -1.38
N ASN A 367 -27.64 20.52 -1.97
CA ASN A 367 -27.57 20.23 -3.42
C ASN A 367 -26.57 19.08 -3.62
N GLY A 368 -26.68 18.29 -4.69
CA GLY A 368 -25.77 17.17 -4.95
C GLY A 368 -24.28 17.50 -4.75
N MET A 369 -23.55 16.51 -4.22
CA MET A 369 -22.08 16.34 -4.07
C MET A 369 -21.16 17.58 -3.94
N PRO A 370 -20.34 17.68 -2.87
CA PRO A 370 -19.24 18.63 -2.79
C PRO A 370 -18.04 18.28 -3.68
N GLU A 371 -17.48 19.30 -4.33
CA GLU A 371 -16.28 19.24 -5.18
C GLU A 371 -14.94 19.11 -4.43
N ASN A 372 -14.92 19.04 -3.09
CA ASN A 372 -13.68 19.09 -2.30
C ASN A 372 -13.63 17.99 -1.23
N ILE A 373 -12.90 16.91 -1.51
CA ILE A 373 -12.63 15.80 -0.58
C ILE A 373 -11.30 16.06 0.14
N LYS A 374 -11.31 16.16 1.47
CA LYS A 374 -10.08 16.28 2.28
C LYS A 374 -9.46 14.91 2.55
N LEU A 375 -8.17 14.81 2.29
CA LEU A 375 -7.35 13.63 2.49
C LEU A 375 -6.53 13.79 3.79
N LYS A 376 -6.43 12.75 4.62
CA LYS A 376 -5.40 12.69 5.66
C LYS A 376 -4.06 12.34 5.01
N PRO A 377 -2.92 12.87 5.47
CA PRO A 377 -1.61 12.39 5.07
C PRO A 377 -1.42 11.00 5.67
N ALA A 378 -1.73 9.95 4.91
CA ALA A 378 -1.39 8.58 5.21
C ALA A 378 -0.78 7.94 3.95
N HIS A 379 0.26 7.15 4.19
CA HIS A 379 1.22 6.60 3.23
C HIS A 379 0.62 6.10 1.90
N ASP A 380 1.18 6.64 0.81
CA ASP A 380 1.41 6.04 -0.51
C ASP A 380 0.28 5.34 -1.29
N VAL A 381 0.07 5.84 -2.51
CA VAL A 381 -0.68 5.26 -3.67
C VAL A 381 -2.17 5.03 -3.48
N ARG A 382 -2.96 6.10 -3.26
CA ARG A 382 -4.43 6.02 -3.41
C ARG A 382 -5.09 7.23 -4.09
N LYS A 383 -4.50 7.71 -5.21
CA LYS A 383 -5.19 8.62 -6.16
C LYS A 383 -6.44 7.98 -6.81
N ARG A 384 -6.61 6.66 -6.71
CA ARG A 384 -7.79 5.89 -7.17
C ARG A 384 -9.14 6.41 -6.65
N PHE A 385 -9.19 6.87 -5.40
CA PHE A 385 -10.46 7.30 -4.78
C PHE A 385 -10.95 8.62 -5.34
N TYR A 386 -10.02 9.46 -5.80
CA TYR A 386 -10.35 10.66 -6.55
C TYR A 386 -11.11 10.29 -7.82
N GLY A 387 -10.59 9.37 -8.65
CA GLY A 387 -11.27 8.96 -9.89
C GLY A 387 -12.70 8.44 -9.69
N ARG A 388 -12.94 7.59 -8.67
CA ARG A 388 -14.26 7.01 -8.42
C ARG A 388 -15.33 7.98 -7.93
N ILE A 389 -14.94 9.10 -7.32
CA ILE A 389 -15.86 9.97 -6.56
C ILE A 389 -15.85 11.40 -7.12
N ALA A 390 -14.72 11.87 -7.63
CA ALA A 390 -14.60 13.21 -8.19
C ALA A 390 -15.49 13.35 -9.44
N GLN A 391 -16.04 14.54 -9.60
CA GLN A 391 -16.77 14.92 -10.83
C GLN A 391 -15.85 15.58 -11.86
N ASP A 392 -14.65 15.99 -11.43
CA ASP A 392 -13.68 16.78 -12.19
C ASP A 392 -12.27 16.22 -11.95
N PRO A 393 -11.45 15.96 -12.98
CA PRO A 393 -10.11 15.41 -12.85
C PRO A 393 -9.08 16.33 -12.16
N ASP A 394 -9.25 17.66 -12.19
CA ASP A 394 -8.15 18.60 -11.90
C ASP A 394 -8.24 19.28 -10.52
N LYS A 395 -9.30 19.03 -9.74
CA LYS A 395 -9.51 19.61 -8.40
C LYS A 395 -8.77 18.85 -7.29
N HIS A 396 -7.45 18.77 -7.40
CA HIS A 396 -6.61 18.21 -6.34
C HIS A 396 -6.19 19.26 -5.30
N GLU A 397 -6.20 18.91 -4.01
CA GLU A 397 -5.61 19.76 -2.97
C GLU A 397 -4.09 19.74 -3.08
N GLU A 398 -3.48 20.91 -3.28
CA GLU A 398 -2.03 21.08 -3.45
C GLU A 398 -1.23 20.47 -2.28
N LYS A 399 -1.70 20.63 -1.04
CA LYS A 399 -1.09 20.02 0.15
C LYS A 399 -1.07 18.50 0.10
N THR A 400 -2.08 17.88 -0.49
CA THR A 400 -2.11 16.43 -0.63
C THR A 400 -1.16 15.97 -1.73
N LEU A 401 -1.12 16.68 -2.85
CA LEU A 401 -0.15 16.38 -3.91
C LEU A 401 1.29 16.50 -3.41
N GLN A 402 1.60 17.55 -2.64
CA GLN A 402 2.91 17.73 -2.02
C GLN A 402 3.23 16.60 -1.04
N SER A 403 2.29 16.23 -0.17
CA SER A 403 2.47 15.09 0.75
C SER A 403 2.72 13.78 0.02
N ILE A 404 2.06 13.54 -1.13
CA ILE A 404 2.32 12.35 -1.96
C ILE A 404 3.74 12.40 -2.52
N GLN A 405 4.18 13.56 -3.02
CA GLN A 405 5.52 13.73 -3.56
C GLN A 405 6.59 13.52 -2.48
N ASP A 406 6.41 14.12 -1.30
CA ASP A 406 7.34 14.03 -0.16
C ASP A 406 7.48 12.59 0.37
N ASN A 407 6.46 11.74 0.15
CA ASN A 407 6.42 10.37 0.64
C ASN A 407 6.58 9.29 -0.43
N ALA A 408 6.64 9.66 -1.72
CA ALA A 408 6.67 8.71 -2.84
C ALA A 408 7.76 7.64 -2.73
N ASP A 409 8.87 7.96 -2.06
CA ASP A 409 9.96 7.05 -1.74
C ASP A 409 9.51 5.79 -0.97
N GLY A 410 8.44 5.88 -0.18
CA GLY A 410 7.87 4.76 0.57
C GLY A 410 7.31 3.65 -0.33
N LEU A 411 7.02 3.94 -1.60
CA LEU A 411 6.60 2.96 -2.59
C LEU A 411 7.66 1.90 -2.87
N LYS A 412 8.95 2.15 -2.61
CA LYS A 412 10.02 1.12 -2.64
C LYS A 412 9.68 -0.07 -1.73
N ARG A 413 8.98 0.17 -0.62
CA ARG A 413 8.68 -0.85 0.41
C ARG A 413 7.41 -1.64 0.09
N ILE A 414 6.55 -1.12 -0.79
CA ILE A 414 5.30 -1.77 -1.19
C ILE A 414 5.58 -2.88 -2.20
N SER A 415 4.91 -4.02 -2.01
CA SER A 415 5.04 -5.17 -2.93
C SER A 415 4.55 -4.81 -4.33
N GLY A 416 5.20 -5.39 -5.33
CA GLY A 416 4.88 -5.14 -6.74
C GLY A 416 3.43 -5.50 -7.09
N GLU A 417 2.94 -6.61 -6.53
CA GLU A 417 1.60 -7.14 -6.75
C GLU A 417 0.53 -6.16 -6.25
N ARG A 418 0.80 -5.49 -5.12
CA ARG A 418 -0.12 -4.50 -4.55
C ARG A 418 -0.14 -3.22 -5.38
N ILE A 419 1.02 -2.79 -5.88
CA ILE A 419 1.11 -1.67 -6.83
C ILE A 419 0.32 -2.00 -8.10
N TRP A 420 0.50 -3.21 -8.65
CA TRP A 420 -0.22 -3.63 -9.85
C TRP A 420 -1.73 -3.62 -9.65
N THR A 421 -2.20 -4.20 -8.54
CA THR A 421 -3.63 -4.28 -8.21
C THR A 421 -4.28 -2.89 -8.16
N GLU A 422 -3.62 -1.90 -7.54
CA GLU A 422 -4.14 -0.53 -7.50
C GLU A 422 -4.05 0.16 -8.86
N LEU A 423 -2.98 -0.07 -9.63
CA LEU A 423 -2.82 0.51 -10.97
C LEU A 423 -3.89 -0.01 -11.95
N GLN A 424 -4.22 -1.31 -11.92
CA GLN A 424 -5.31 -1.88 -12.72
C GLN A 424 -6.64 -1.16 -12.44
N GLN A 425 -6.90 -0.86 -11.18
CA GLN A 425 -8.14 -0.20 -10.77
C GLN A 425 -8.17 1.30 -11.13
N ILE A 426 -7.00 1.94 -11.27
CA ILE A 426 -6.89 3.28 -11.84
C ILE A 426 -7.12 3.24 -13.35
N LEU A 427 -6.48 2.30 -14.06
CA LEU A 427 -6.60 2.15 -15.50
C LEU A 427 -8.04 1.82 -15.92
N GLU A 428 -8.74 0.95 -15.19
CA GLU A 428 -10.13 0.59 -15.45
C GLU A 428 -11.15 1.54 -14.79
N GLY A 429 -10.66 2.57 -14.09
CA GLY A 429 -11.47 3.53 -13.36
C GLY A 429 -11.88 4.75 -14.18
N ASN A 430 -12.71 5.59 -13.58
CA ASN A 430 -13.01 6.91 -14.11
C ASN A 430 -11.75 7.80 -14.04
N PHE A 431 -11.61 8.68 -15.02
CA PHE A 431 -10.46 9.59 -15.16
C PHE A 431 -9.10 8.87 -15.23
N ALA A 432 -9.07 7.65 -15.79
CA ALA A 432 -7.86 6.83 -15.87
C ALA A 432 -6.69 7.57 -16.52
N CYS A 433 -6.95 8.28 -17.62
CA CYS A 433 -5.93 9.01 -18.36
C CYS A 433 -5.35 10.15 -17.53
N GLU A 434 -6.22 10.95 -16.94
CA GLU A 434 -5.91 12.11 -16.14
C GLU A 434 -5.16 11.69 -14.88
N LEU A 435 -5.62 10.67 -14.16
CA LEU A 435 -4.94 10.17 -12.96
C LEU A 435 -3.54 9.62 -13.24
N VAL A 436 -3.36 8.86 -14.33
CA VAL A 436 -2.02 8.35 -14.72
C VAL A 436 -1.11 9.52 -15.09
N LYS A 437 -1.61 10.52 -15.83
CA LYS A 437 -0.85 11.75 -16.11
C LYS A 437 -0.50 12.51 -14.85
N THR A 438 -1.43 12.67 -13.91
CA THR A 438 -1.16 13.34 -12.64
C THR A 438 -0.14 12.55 -11.83
N MET A 439 -0.16 11.22 -11.84
CA MET A 439 0.89 10.39 -11.24
C MET A 439 2.25 10.68 -11.86
N LEU A 440 2.35 10.61 -13.18
CA LEU A 440 3.60 10.89 -13.93
C LEU A 440 4.04 12.35 -13.85
N SER A 441 3.12 13.30 -13.62
CA SER A 441 3.46 14.73 -13.52
C SER A 441 4.04 15.10 -12.15
N LEU A 442 3.72 14.35 -11.09
CA LEU A 442 4.39 14.49 -9.79
C LEU A 442 5.88 14.12 -9.88
N ASP A 443 6.26 13.44 -10.96
CA ASP A 443 7.61 12.92 -11.22
C ASP A 443 8.48 13.91 -12.02
N LEU A 444 7.89 15.01 -12.51
CA LEU A 444 8.58 16.01 -13.34
C LEU A 444 9.41 17.02 -12.50
N GLY A 445 9.56 16.79 -11.19
CA GLY A 445 10.41 17.58 -10.29
C GLY A 445 11.46 16.71 -9.58
N PRO A 446 12.63 17.26 -9.22
CA PRO A 446 13.67 16.51 -8.51
C PRO A 446 13.36 16.37 -7.00
N PRO A 447 13.69 15.24 -6.32
CA PRO A 447 14.42 14.06 -6.80
C PRO A 447 13.57 12.76 -6.82
N ILE A 448 13.63 12.02 -7.94
CA ILE A 448 13.12 10.64 -8.14
C ILE A 448 11.58 10.52 -8.10
N GLY A 449 10.97 10.34 -9.26
CA GLY A 449 9.53 10.19 -9.44
C GLY A 449 8.96 8.80 -9.13
N VAL A 450 7.64 8.75 -8.88
CA VAL A 450 6.71 7.62 -8.76
C VAL A 450 6.89 6.60 -9.90
N ASP A 451 7.26 7.03 -11.10
CA ASP A 451 7.62 6.18 -12.25
C ASP A 451 8.71 5.16 -11.90
N VAL A 452 9.79 5.61 -11.25
CA VAL A 452 10.89 4.74 -10.78
C VAL A 452 10.40 3.72 -9.76
N PHE A 453 9.45 4.11 -8.91
CA PHE A 453 8.93 3.24 -7.84
C PHE A 453 7.86 2.26 -8.29
N THR A 454 7.12 2.60 -9.33
CA THR A 454 6.05 1.77 -9.91
C THR A 454 6.55 0.91 -11.07
N GLY A 455 7.76 1.18 -11.58
CA GLY A 455 8.36 0.48 -12.72
C GLY A 455 7.83 0.96 -14.07
N LEU A 456 7.10 2.09 -14.08
CA LEU A 456 6.68 2.74 -15.32
C LEU A 456 7.91 3.27 -16.07
N PRO A 457 7.83 3.45 -17.39
CA PRO A 457 8.98 3.89 -18.17
C PRO A 457 9.33 5.34 -17.80
N GLU A 458 10.63 5.65 -17.72
CA GLU A 458 11.16 7.00 -17.42
C GLU A 458 10.66 8.06 -18.41
N ASN A 459 10.48 7.67 -19.68
CA ASN A 459 10.00 8.54 -20.75
C ASN A 459 8.72 7.99 -21.40
N PRO A 460 7.57 8.03 -20.68
CA PRO A 460 6.33 7.42 -21.14
C PRO A 460 5.80 8.07 -22.42
N ASN A 461 5.22 7.27 -23.31
CA ASN A 461 4.61 7.79 -24.53
C ASN A 461 3.18 8.32 -24.29
N LEU A 462 3.10 9.51 -23.68
CA LEU A 462 1.82 10.15 -23.34
C LEU A 462 0.94 10.46 -24.56
N VAL A 463 1.55 10.73 -25.72
CA VAL A 463 0.81 11.02 -26.96
C VAL A 463 0.06 9.79 -27.44
N GLU A 464 0.68 8.60 -27.43
CA GLU A 464 -0.01 7.37 -27.80
C GLU A 464 -1.01 6.95 -26.73
N PHE A 465 -0.66 7.14 -25.45
CA PHE A 465 -1.56 6.87 -24.33
C PHE A 465 -2.90 7.63 -24.45
N ASP A 466 -2.84 8.91 -24.82
CA ASP A 466 -4.05 9.72 -25.06
C ASP A 466 -4.89 9.20 -26.22
N LYS A 467 -4.24 8.86 -27.34
CA LYS A 467 -4.94 8.30 -28.50
C LYS A 467 -5.65 7.00 -28.16
N VAL A 468 -4.95 6.10 -27.45
CA VAL A 468 -5.50 4.81 -27.03
C VAL A 468 -6.64 5.01 -26.04
N TRP A 469 -6.51 5.92 -25.06
CA TRP A 469 -7.58 6.27 -24.14
C TRP A 469 -8.85 6.71 -24.88
N GLN A 470 -8.74 7.63 -25.85
CA GLN A 470 -9.90 8.08 -26.62
C GLN A 470 -10.60 6.95 -27.38
N ARG A 471 -9.85 5.93 -27.81
CA ARG A 471 -10.39 4.75 -28.50
C ARG A 471 -11.07 3.77 -27.53
N VAL A 472 -10.51 3.56 -26.34
CA VAL A 472 -10.96 2.51 -25.41
C VAL A 472 -11.91 2.97 -24.31
N LYS A 473 -12.01 4.27 -24.02
CA LYS A 473 -12.81 4.82 -22.89
C LYS A 473 -14.29 4.42 -22.87
N HIS A 474 -14.85 4.03 -24.02
CA HIS A 474 -16.24 3.57 -24.15
C HIS A 474 -16.38 2.05 -24.26
N LEU A 475 -15.27 1.32 -24.22
CA LEU A 475 -15.20 -0.12 -24.40
C LEU A 475 -14.82 -0.79 -23.09
N LYS A 476 -15.14 -2.08 -22.97
CA LYS A 476 -14.52 -2.93 -21.95
C LYS A 476 -13.19 -3.45 -22.49
N TYR A 477 -12.09 -3.08 -21.84
CA TYR A 477 -10.73 -3.47 -22.22
C TYR A 477 -9.98 -4.03 -21.01
N HIS A 478 -8.88 -4.73 -21.29
CA HIS A 478 -7.98 -5.22 -20.25
C HIS A 478 -6.99 -4.12 -19.84
N SER A 479 -6.66 -3.96 -18.55
CA SER A 479 -5.71 -2.94 -18.05
C SER A 479 -4.42 -2.77 -18.89
N MET A 480 -3.80 -3.89 -19.29
CA MET A 480 -2.60 -3.88 -20.15
C MET A 480 -2.80 -3.23 -21.52
N THR A 481 -4.02 -3.17 -22.04
CA THR A 481 -4.34 -2.54 -23.33
C THR A 481 -4.04 -1.05 -23.28
N LEU A 482 -4.57 -0.34 -22.29
CA LEU A 482 -4.27 1.06 -22.11
C LEU A 482 -2.82 1.29 -21.64
N LEU A 483 -2.34 0.50 -20.67
CA LEU A 483 -1.00 0.66 -20.13
C LEU A 483 0.10 0.47 -21.18
N SER A 484 -0.09 -0.47 -22.12
CA SER A 484 0.89 -0.76 -23.16
C SER A 484 1.21 0.45 -24.06
N ALA A 485 0.33 1.44 -24.08
CA ALA A 485 0.55 2.69 -24.81
C ALA A 485 1.64 3.57 -24.18
N LEU A 486 1.95 3.40 -22.89
CA LEU A 486 3.06 4.11 -22.24
C LEU A 486 4.43 3.58 -22.68
N PHE A 487 4.52 2.28 -23.04
CA PHE A 487 5.79 1.62 -23.36
C PHE A 487 6.20 1.83 -24.83
N ARG A 488 7.50 2.01 -25.05
CA ARG A 488 8.11 2.19 -26.38
C ARG A 488 8.67 0.89 -26.94
N ASN A 489 9.21 0.02 -26.09
CA ASN A 489 9.90 -1.21 -26.47
C ASN A 489 9.63 -2.35 -25.46
N GLN A 490 10.02 -3.57 -25.83
CA GLN A 490 9.74 -4.76 -25.03
C GLN A 490 10.53 -4.78 -23.71
N GLU A 491 11.68 -4.12 -23.66
CA GLU A 491 12.53 -4.02 -22.48
C GLU A 491 11.85 -3.24 -21.34
N GLU A 492 11.15 -2.15 -21.68
CA GLU A 492 10.35 -1.38 -20.71
C GLU A 492 9.23 -2.23 -20.10
N VAL A 493 8.55 -3.06 -20.90
CA VAL A 493 7.52 -4.00 -20.40
C VAL A 493 8.14 -5.00 -19.43
N MET A 494 9.33 -5.53 -19.75
CA MET A 494 10.03 -6.48 -18.90
C MET A 494 10.55 -5.83 -17.61
N THR A 495 10.98 -4.58 -17.68
CA THR A 495 11.37 -3.77 -16.52
C THR A 495 10.18 -3.55 -15.58
N PHE A 496 9.04 -3.14 -16.14
CA PHE A 496 7.79 -3.02 -15.38
C PHE A 496 7.38 -4.35 -14.74
N HIS A 497 7.37 -5.45 -15.50
CA HIS A 497 7.11 -6.79 -14.99
C HIS A 497 8.05 -7.18 -13.85
N SER A 498 9.34 -6.83 -13.94
CA SER A 498 10.32 -7.12 -12.90
C SER A 498 9.98 -6.44 -11.57
N ARG A 499 9.37 -5.24 -11.61
CA ARG A 499 8.96 -4.46 -10.44
C ARG A 499 7.63 -4.90 -9.86
N VAL A 500 6.62 -5.10 -10.71
CA VAL A 500 5.23 -5.32 -10.27
C VAL A 500 4.80 -6.80 -10.26
N LYS A 501 5.61 -7.69 -10.83
CA LYS A 501 5.36 -9.14 -10.89
C LYS A 501 4.05 -9.52 -11.59
N LEU A 502 3.86 -9.00 -12.82
CA LEU A 502 2.73 -9.38 -13.68
C LEU A 502 2.58 -10.90 -13.82
N SER A 503 1.34 -11.36 -13.98
CA SER A 503 1.09 -12.75 -14.39
C SER A 503 1.66 -13.02 -15.79
N ALA A 504 1.89 -14.29 -16.12
CA ALA A 504 2.37 -14.67 -17.45
C ALA A 504 1.44 -14.18 -18.56
N TYR A 505 0.12 -14.24 -18.34
CA TYR A 505 -0.88 -13.74 -19.28
C TYR A 505 -0.74 -12.23 -19.52
N GLU A 506 -0.64 -11.43 -18.45
CA GLU A 506 -0.55 -9.97 -18.55
C GLU A 506 0.76 -9.50 -19.19
N ARG A 507 1.88 -10.14 -18.82
CA ARG A 507 3.19 -9.89 -19.43
C ARG A 507 3.14 -10.17 -20.92
N ASP A 508 2.66 -11.36 -21.31
CA ASP A 508 2.66 -11.78 -22.70
C ASP A 508 1.66 -10.98 -23.53
N LEU A 509 0.51 -10.59 -22.97
CA LEU A 509 -0.42 -9.65 -23.61
C LEU A 509 0.23 -8.28 -23.87
N GLY A 510 0.95 -7.73 -22.89
CA GLY A 510 1.67 -6.46 -23.05
C GLY A 510 2.70 -6.52 -24.18
N LEU A 511 3.52 -7.58 -24.20
CA LEU A 511 4.49 -7.82 -25.27
C LEU A 511 3.81 -8.04 -26.63
N PHE A 512 2.69 -8.76 -26.65
CA PHE A 512 1.93 -9.04 -27.87
C PHE A 512 1.34 -7.77 -28.48
N ILE A 513 0.71 -6.92 -27.67
CA ILE A 513 0.18 -5.62 -28.14
C ILE A 513 1.33 -4.77 -28.67
N LEU A 514 2.44 -4.68 -27.95
CA LEU A 514 3.56 -3.86 -28.38
C LEU A 514 4.16 -4.33 -29.71
N ALA A 515 4.24 -5.64 -29.94
CA ALA A 515 4.69 -6.21 -31.21
C ALA A 515 3.67 -6.03 -32.34
N ASN A 516 2.38 -5.81 -32.03
CA ASN A 516 1.29 -5.85 -33.00
C ASN A 516 0.42 -4.59 -33.07
N ARG A 517 0.75 -3.52 -32.35
CA ARG A 517 -0.05 -2.27 -32.30
C ARG A 517 -0.05 -1.47 -33.60
N GLU A 518 1.02 -1.60 -34.38
CA GLU A 518 1.16 -0.93 -35.67
C GLU A 518 0.21 -1.52 -36.73
N ASP A 519 -0.12 -0.69 -37.72
CA ASP A 519 -0.98 -1.11 -38.82
C ASP A 519 -0.38 -2.26 -39.62
N LYS A 520 -1.25 -3.12 -40.12
CA LYS A 520 -0.90 -4.30 -40.93
C LYS A 520 -1.65 -4.19 -42.25
N PRO A 521 -1.19 -3.33 -43.17
CA PRO A 521 -1.86 -3.13 -44.44
C PRO A 521 -1.90 -4.44 -45.21
N SER A 522 -3.10 -4.81 -45.67
CA SER A 522 -3.37 -6.05 -46.38
C SER A 522 -4.60 -5.85 -47.26
N ILE A 523 -4.62 -6.49 -48.43
CA ILE A 523 -5.78 -6.51 -49.34
C ILE A 523 -7.01 -7.06 -48.61
N LYS A 524 -6.81 -8.02 -47.71
CA LYS A 524 -7.81 -8.54 -46.78
C LYS A 524 -7.48 -8.06 -45.37
N PRO A 525 -8.12 -7.00 -44.84
CA PRO A 525 -7.71 -6.35 -43.60
C PRO A 525 -7.68 -7.25 -42.36
N LEU A 526 -8.56 -8.27 -42.32
CA LEU A 526 -8.65 -9.22 -41.21
C LEU A 526 -7.56 -10.31 -41.25
N ARG A 527 -6.99 -10.57 -42.43
CA ARG A 527 -6.06 -11.68 -42.68
C ARG A 527 -4.84 -11.68 -41.76
N PRO A 528 -4.11 -10.56 -41.56
CA PRO A 528 -2.93 -10.57 -40.69
C PRO A 528 -3.27 -10.97 -39.25
N TYR A 529 -4.44 -10.57 -38.76
CA TYR A 529 -4.90 -10.86 -37.40
C TYR A 529 -5.37 -12.31 -37.24
N GLN A 530 -6.07 -12.86 -38.24
CA GLN A 530 -6.39 -14.30 -38.28
C GLN A 530 -5.11 -15.14 -38.28
N MET A 531 -4.10 -14.71 -39.04
CA MET A 531 -2.80 -15.38 -39.06
C MET A 531 -2.08 -15.35 -37.72
N LEU A 532 -2.15 -14.25 -36.98
CA LEU A 532 -1.63 -14.19 -35.61
C LEU A 532 -2.29 -15.25 -34.72
N VAL A 533 -3.60 -15.41 -34.78
CA VAL A 533 -4.33 -16.44 -34.01
C VAL A 533 -3.86 -17.85 -34.34
N LEU A 534 -3.60 -18.12 -35.63
CA LEU A 534 -3.26 -19.46 -36.10
C LEU A 534 -1.77 -19.83 -35.90
N THR A 535 -0.87 -18.85 -35.88
CA THR A 535 0.58 -19.08 -35.89
C THR A 535 1.28 -18.81 -34.57
N THR A 536 0.66 -18.04 -33.67
CA THR A 536 1.22 -17.76 -32.35
C THR A 536 1.31 -19.04 -31.52
N LYS A 537 2.46 -19.27 -30.87
CA LYS A 537 2.76 -20.47 -30.06
C LYS A 537 2.12 -20.42 -28.67
N VAL A 538 0.86 -20.00 -28.60
CA VAL A 538 0.05 -19.90 -27.38
C VAL A 538 -1.31 -20.54 -27.69
N LYS A 539 -2.10 -20.85 -26.65
CA LYS A 539 -3.46 -21.34 -26.85
C LYS A 539 -4.23 -20.39 -27.77
N VAL A 540 -4.92 -20.97 -28.76
CA VAL A 540 -5.74 -20.22 -29.73
C VAL A 540 -6.78 -19.36 -29.03
N SER A 541 -7.37 -19.86 -27.94
CA SER A 541 -8.32 -19.12 -27.09
C SER A 541 -7.75 -17.83 -26.50
N ASP A 542 -6.49 -17.87 -26.07
CA ASP A 542 -5.83 -16.72 -25.43
C ASP A 542 -5.36 -15.74 -26.49
N THR A 543 -4.78 -16.25 -27.58
CA THR A 543 -4.35 -15.43 -28.72
C THR A 543 -5.52 -14.69 -29.36
N ARG A 544 -6.70 -15.31 -29.47
CA ARG A 544 -7.92 -14.62 -29.94
C ARG A 544 -8.23 -13.39 -29.08
N LYS A 545 -8.24 -13.56 -27.76
CA LYS A 545 -8.46 -12.44 -26.81
C LYS A 545 -7.38 -11.37 -26.93
N TRP A 546 -6.12 -11.75 -27.14
CA TRP A 546 -5.04 -10.79 -27.32
C TRP A 546 -5.21 -9.96 -28.60
N VAL A 547 -5.66 -10.58 -29.69
CA VAL A 547 -5.97 -9.90 -30.95
C VAL A 547 -7.18 -8.96 -30.78
N GLU A 548 -8.21 -9.35 -30.03
CA GLU A 548 -9.32 -8.45 -29.67
C GLU A 548 -8.82 -7.20 -28.95
N GLU A 549 -7.90 -7.34 -27.99
CA GLU A 549 -7.28 -6.19 -27.31
C GLU A 549 -6.43 -5.31 -28.25
N VAL A 550 -5.75 -5.90 -29.25
CA VAL A 550 -5.06 -5.12 -30.30
C VAL A 550 -6.06 -4.29 -31.12
N PHE A 551 -7.21 -4.86 -31.49
CA PHE A 551 -8.23 -4.07 -32.20
C PHE A 551 -8.79 -2.93 -31.34
N LYS A 552 -9.03 -3.17 -30.05
CA LYS A 552 -9.44 -2.12 -29.09
C LYS A 552 -8.38 -1.03 -28.98
N TYR A 553 -7.12 -1.40 -28.83
CA TYR A 553 -5.98 -0.47 -28.81
C TYR A 553 -5.95 0.45 -30.04
N ARG A 554 -6.20 -0.14 -31.22
CA ARG A 554 -6.22 0.57 -32.50
C ARG A 554 -7.50 1.36 -32.74
N GLY A 555 -8.58 1.07 -32.02
CA GLY A 555 -9.88 1.72 -32.18
C GLY A 555 -10.60 1.34 -33.48
N ASN A 556 -10.31 0.16 -34.04
CA ASN A 556 -10.95 -0.30 -35.26
C ASN A 556 -12.18 -1.16 -34.93
N ALA A 557 -13.31 -0.49 -34.66
CA ALA A 557 -14.55 -1.15 -34.24
C ALA A 557 -15.13 -2.08 -35.31
N GLU A 558 -15.02 -1.70 -36.59
CA GLU A 558 -15.53 -2.49 -37.72
C GLU A 558 -14.77 -3.82 -37.85
N LEU A 559 -13.43 -3.78 -37.87
CA LEU A 559 -12.63 -5.01 -37.92
C LEU A 559 -12.76 -5.83 -36.65
N LEU A 560 -12.91 -5.20 -35.48
CA LEU A 560 -13.20 -5.93 -34.24
C LEU A 560 -14.49 -6.72 -34.38
N GLN A 561 -15.56 -6.12 -34.89
CA GLN A 561 -16.83 -6.81 -35.09
C GLN A 561 -16.69 -7.98 -36.07
N GLN A 562 -16.09 -7.76 -37.24
CA GLN A 562 -15.83 -8.83 -38.22
C GLN A 562 -14.98 -9.95 -37.63
N PHE A 563 -14.00 -9.61 -36.77
CA PHE A 563 -13.16 -10.59 -36.07
C PHE A 563 -13.96 -11.40 -35.04
N MET A 564 -14.87 -10.76 -34.31
CA MET A 564 -15.71 -11.42 -33.32
C MET A 564 -16.68 -12.42 -33.98
N GLU A 565 -17.19 -12.09 -35.16
CA GLU A 565 -18.05 -12.94 -35.99
C GLU A 565 -17.29 -14.08 -36.69
N TRP A 566 -15.97 -13.96 -36.84
CA TRP A 566 -15.15 -15.00 -37.47
C TRP A 566 -15.06 -16.26 -36.59
N GLU A 567 -15.64 -17.35 -37.08
CA GLU A 567 -15.46 -18.69 -36.53
C GLU A 567 -14.10 -19.26 -36.94
N ILE A 568 -13.30 -19.70 -35.95
CA ILE A 568 -11.95 -20.21 -36.21
C ILE A 568 -12.08 -21.58 -36.89
N PRO A 569 -11.70 -21.71 -38.18
CA PRO A 569 -11.80 -22.99 -38.85
C PRO A 569 -10.75 -23.96 -38.33
N LYS A 570 -11.04 -25.25 -38.38
CA LYS A 570 -10.08 -26.29 -37.99
C LYS A 570 -9.07 -26.51 -39.11
N PHE A 571 -7.80 -26.27 -38.82
CA PHE A 571 -6.73 -26.51 -39.79
C PHE A 571 -6.68 -28.00 -40.19
N PRO A 572 -6.73 -28.35 -41.48
CA PRO A 572 -6.96 -29.72 -41.94
C PRO A 572 -5.69 -30.58 -41.99
N VAL A 573 -4.50 -30.01 -41.79
CA VAL A 573 -3.21 -30.74 -41.84
C VAL A 573 -2.63 -30.93 -40.44
N SER A 574 -2.21 -32.15 -40.13
CA SER A 574 -1.55 -32.49 -38.87
C SER A 574 -0.04 -32.66 -39.03
N GLY A 575 0.71 -32.57 -37.92
CA GLY A 575 2.16 -32.84 -37.93
C GLY A 575 2.51 -34.28 -38.32
N HIS A 576 1.60 -35.24 -38.14
CA HIS A 576 1.78 -36.62 -38.62
C HIS A 576 1.78 -36.68 -40.14
N MET A 577 0.79 -36.06 -40.77
CA MET A 577 0.67 -35.98 -42.23
C MET A 577 1.91 -35.35 -42.88
N LEU A 578 2.53 -34.36 -42.22
CA LEU A 578 3.78 -33.78 -42.72
C LEU A 578 4.95 -34.75 -42.71
N LYS A 579 5.06 -35.60 -41.68
CA LYS A 579 6.11 -36.62 -41.62
C LYS A 579 5.93 -37.68 -42.70
N GLU A 580 4.68 -38.09 -42.96
CA GLU A 580 4.35 -39.03 -44.04
C GLU A 580 4.66 -38.44 -45.42
N ASN A 581 4.63 -37.11 -45.56
CA ASN A 581 4.97 -36.39 -46.79
C ASN A 581 6.43 -35.87 -46.81
N GLY A 582 7.33 -36.52 -46.07
CA GLY A 582 8.79 -36.30 -46.19
C GLY A 582 9.35 -35.08 -45.46
N VAL A 583 8.55 -34.39 -44.63
CA VAL A 583 9.03 -33.24 -43.84
C VAL A 583 9.90 -33.71 -42.66
N PRO A 584 11.15 -33.24 -42.53
CA PRO A 584 12.02 -33.65 -41.43
C PRO A 584 11.45 -33.24 -40.07
N GLY A 585 11.63 -34.11 -39.07
CA GLY A 585 11.14 -33.89 -37.71
C GLY A 585 11.74 -32.67 -36.99
N GLY A 586 11.15 -32.32 -35.83
CA GLY A 586 11.64 -31.26 -34.95
C GLY A 586 11.14 -29.86 -35.35
N LYS A 587 12.00 -28.84 -35.22
CA LYS A 587 11.64 -27.41 -35.44
C LYS A 587 11.11 -27.13 -36.85
N ARG A 588 11.53 -27.93 -37.85
CA ARG A 588 11.17 -27.80 -39.27
C ARG A 588 9.68 -28.04 -39.52
N ILE A 589 9.05 -28.99 -38.82
CA ILE A 589 7.60 -29.24 -38.90
C ILE A 589 6.81 -27.96 -38.58
N GLY A 590 7.21 -27.22 -37.56
CA GLY A 590 6.53 -25.97 -37.19
C GLY A 590 6.64 -24.88 -38.25
N LEU A 591 7.79 -24.77 -38.93
CA LEU A 591 7.99 -23.80 -40.01
C LEU A 591 7.11 -24.14 -41.22
N VAL A 592 7.10 -25.40 -41.64
CA VAL A 592 6.25 -25.87 -42.74
C VAL A 592 4.76 -25.74 -42.40
N LEU A 593 4.35 -26.06 -41.16
CA LEU A 593 2.97 -25.85 -40.72
C LEU A 593 2.54 -24.38 -40.81
N ASN A 594 3.42 -23.45 -40.43
CA ASN A 594 3.09 -22.02 -40.50
C ASN A 594 2.94 -21.55 -41.95
N LYS A 595 3.81 -22.01 -42.86
CA LYS A 595 3.69 -21.73 -44.29
C LYS A 595 2.42 -22.32 -44.90
N LEU A 596 2.06 -23.55 -44.54
CA LEU A 596 0.80 -24.15 -44.98
C LEU A 596 -0.42 -23.40 -44.44
N LYS A 597 -0.34 -22.86 -43.22
CA LYS A 597 -1.40 -21.97 -42.68
C LYS A 597 -1.51 -20.67 -43.45
N GLU A 598 -0.41 -20.10 -43.94
CA GLU A 598 -0.42 -18.92 -44.83
C GLU A 598 -1.19 -19.24 -46.12
N HIS A 599 -0.82 -20.32 -46.83
CA HIS A 599 -1.53 -20.76 -48.04
C HIS A 599 -3.01 -21.09 -47.79
N TRP A 600 -3.30 -21.75 -46.67
CA TRP A 600 -4.67 -22.06 -46.29
C TRP A 600 -5.48 -20.79 -46.01
N ALA A 601 -4.88 -19.82 -45.31
CA ALA A 601 -5.52 -18.54 -45.11
C ALA A 601 -5.75 -17.84 -46.45
N ASP A 602 -4.77 -17.77 -47.36
CA ASP A 602 -4.94 -17.13 -48.67
C ASP A 602 -6.12 -17.68 -49.48
N SER A 603 -6.40 -18.98 -49.35
CA SER A 603 -7.58 -19.66 -49.91
C SER A 603 -8.90 -19.37 -49.18
N ASP A 604 -8.97 -18.36 -48.31
CA ASP A 604 -10.11 -18.10 -47.42
C ASP A 604 -10.50 -19.30 -46.56
N PHE A 605 -9.50 -20.06 -46.11
CA PHE A 605 -9.66 -21.26 -45.28
C PHE A 605 -10.42 -22.40 -45.98
N THR A 606 -10.53 -22.38 -47.31
CA THR A 606 -11.28 -23.40 -48.09
C THR A 606 -10.41 -24.54 -48.62
N ALA A 607 -9.08 -24.36 -48.73
CA ALA A 607 -8.20 -25.40 -49.26
C ALA A 607 -8.25 -26.68 -48.42
N SER A 608 -8.35 -27.83 -49.11
CA SER A 608 -8.42 -29.14 -48.49
C SER A 608 -7.04 -29.59 -47.97
N SER A 609 -7.02 -30.66 -47.16
CA SER A 609 -5.75 -31.26 -46.72
C SER A 609 -4.88 -31.68 -47.91
N GLU A 610 -5.49 -32.25 -48.96
CA GLU A 610 -4.77 -32.70 -50.17
C GLU A 610 -4.14 -31.53 -50.93
N ASP A 611 -4.86 -30.42 -51.07
CA ASP A 611 -4.36 -29.23 -51.77
C ASP A 611 -3.19 -28.58 -51.04
N LEU A 612 -3.23 -28.60 -49.71
CA LEU A 612 -2.15 -28.08 -48.87
C LEU A 612 -0.92 -28.99 -48.90
N LEU A 613 -1.10 -30.31 -48.82
CA LEU A 613 0.03 -31.25 -48.85
C LEU A 613 0.80 -31.19 -50.18
N LYS A 614 0.13 -30.88 -51.30
CA LYS A 614 0.78 -30.66 -52.62
C LYS A 614 1.76 -29.48 -52.62
N GLN A 615 1.62 -28.52 -51.69
CA GLN A 615 2.51 -27.36 -51.58
C GLN A 615 3.82 -27.66 -50.84
N ILE A 616 3.93 -28.81 -50.16
CA ILE A 616 5.10 -29.16 -49.34
C ILE A 616 6.43 -29.07 -50.12
N PRO A 617 6.57 -29.61 -51.35
CA PRO A 617 7.83 -29.53 -52.08
C PRO A 617 8.27 -28.09 -52.35
N THR A 618 7.33 -27.22 -52.73
CA THR A 618 7.58 -25.79 -52.95
C THR A 618 8.04 -25.12 -51.67
N ILE A 619 7.34 -25.36 -50.55
CA ILE A 619 7.67 -24.78 -49.24
C ILE A 619 9.03 -25.27 -48.73
N LEU A 620 9.38 -26.54 -48.93
CA LEU A 620 10.68 -27.09 -48.53
C LEU A 620 11.81 -26.44 -49.33
N SER A 621 11.60 -26.18 -50.62
CA SER A 621 12.53 -25.44 -51.46
C SER A 621 12.69 -23.98 -51.02
N GLU A 622 11.59 -23.29 -50.69
CA GLU A 622 11.64 -21.91 -50.20
C GLU A 622 12.36 -21.75 -48.86
N LEU A 623 12.31 -22.79 -48.01
CA LEU A 623 12.92 -22.79 -46.68
C LEU A 623 14.33 -23.39 -46.64
N ASP A 624 14.91 -23.78 -47.79
CA ASP A 624 16.19 -24.50 -47.90
C ASP A 624 16.25 -25.77 -47.00
N ILE A 625 15.13 -26.50 -46.91
CA ILE A 625 15.05 -27.73 -46.10
C ILE A 625 15.22 -28.95 -47.02
N PRO A 626 16.26 -29.79 -46.81
CA PRO A 626 16.44 -31.00 -47.61
C PRO A 626 15.31 -31.99 -47.37
N ILE A 627 14.78 -32.57 -48.45
CA ILE A 627 13.74 -33.61 -48.40
C ILE A 627 14.36 -34.87 -47.79
N THR A 628 13.80 -35.31 -46.65
CA THR A 628 14.11 -36.64 -46.11
C THR A 628 13.39 -37.67 -46.98
N ARG A 629 14.16 -38.54 -47.65
CA ARG A 629 13.64 -39.72 -48.33
C ARG A 629 13.11 -40.74 -47.34
#